data_AF-A0A354C5L0-F1
#
_entry.id   AF-A0A354C5L0-F1
#
_cell.length_a   1.000
_cell.length_b   1.000
_cell.length_c   1.000
_cell.angle_alpha   90.00
_cell.angle_beta   90.00
_cell.angle_gamma   90.00
#
_symmetry.space_group_name_H-M   'P 1'
#
loop_
_entity.id
_entity.type
_entity.pdbx_description
1 polymer ?
#
loop_
_entity_poly.entity_id
_entity_poly.type
_entity_poly.pdbx_seq_one_letter_code
_entity_poly.pdbx_strand_id
1 'polypeptide(L)'
;GNYPYLIQLPTINLRQMNTTVKVRNGHMVIIGGLISNREEFSDSQIPFLGDIPVLGYLFKSRSKTVTKTELVILLQPVIISK
;
A
#
# COMPACT_ATOMS: atom_id res chain seq x y z
N GLY A 1 -14.52 27.02 -33.58
CA GLY A 1 -14.67 27.23 -32.14
C GLY A 1 -14.34 25.92 -31.45
N ASN A 2 -13.40 25.93 -30.52
CA ASN A 2 -12.90 24.72 -29.85
C ASN A 2 -14.02 24.04 -29.06
N TYR A 3 -14.27 22.75 -29.30
CA TYR A 3 -15.25 21.96 -28.55
C TYR A 3 -14.50 21.09 -27.52
N PRO A 4 -14.58 21.40 -26.21
CA PRO A 4 -13.86 20.67 -25.18
C PRO A 4 -14.73 19.53 -24.65
N TYR A 5 -14.78 18.40 -25.35
CA TYR A 5 -15.33 17.16 -24.79
C TYR A 5 -14.17 16.21 -24.48
N LEU A 6 -13.59 16.38 -23.29
CA LEU A 6 -12.71 15.37 -22.71
C LEU A 6 -13.60 14.30 -22.09
N ILE A 7 -13.96 13.29 -22.88
CA ILE A 7 -14.65 12.10 -22.36
C ILE A 7 -13.62 11.34 -21.53
N GLN A 8 -13.64 11.53 -20.22
CA GLN A 8 -12.75 10.81 -19.32
C GLN A 8 -13.30 9.39 -19.14
N LEU A 9 -12.73 8.45 -19.88
CA LEU A 9 -13.07 7.03 -19.74
C LEU A 9 -12.66 6.54 -18.34
N PRO A 10 -13.45 5.64 -17.72
CA PRO A 10 -13.12 5.11 -16.41
C PRO A 10 -11.78 4.37 -16.48
N THR A 11 -10.87 4.71 -15.57
CA THR A 11 -9.63 3.96 -15.39
C THR A 11 -9.94 2.71 -14.57
N ILE A 12 -10.01 1.55 -15.22
CA ILE A 12 -10.20 0.27 -14.53
C ILE A 12 -8.83 -0.23 -14.08
N ASN A 13 -8.63 -0.30 -12.77
CA ASN A 13 -7.41 -0.87 -12.19
C ASN A 13 -7.63 -2.37 -11.94
N LEU A 14 -7.23 -3.21 -12.91
CA LEU A 14 -7.33 -4.66 -12.80
C LEU A 14 -6.10 -5.21 -12.08
N ARG A 15 -6.33 -5.99 -11.02
CA ARG A 15 -5.29 -6.78 -10.34
C ARG A 15 -5.60 -8.26 -10.55
N GLN A 16 -4.87 -8.90 -11.45
CA GLN A 16 -5.04 -10.33 -11.77
C GLN A 16 -3.77 -11.12 -11.43
N MET A 17 -3.94 -12.31 -10.87
CA MET A 17 -2.85 -13.22 -10.50
C MET A 17 -3.24 -14.65 -10.88
N ASN A 18 -2.44 -15.30 -11.74
CA ASN A 18 -2.69 -16.68 -12.17
C ASN A 18 -1.70 -17.60 -11.44
N THR A 19 -2.22 -18.54 -10.64
CA THR A 19 -1.40 -19.50 -9.89
C THR A 19 -1.97 -20.91 -10.05
N THR A 20 -1.11 -21.94 -9.96
CA THR A 20 -1.53 -23.35 -9.95
C THR A 20 -0.99 -24.00 -8.69
N VAL A 21 -1.89 -24.53 -7.87
CA VAL A 21 -1.53 -25.16 -6.58
C VAL A 21 -2.14 -26.56 -6.49
N LYS A 22 -1.37 -27.51 -5.96
CA LYS A 22 -1.85 -28.88 -5.64
C LYS A 22 -2.07 -28.97 -4.14
N VAL A 23 -3.30 -29.26 -3.74
CA VAL A 23 -3.71 -29.27 -2.33
C VAL A 23 -4.63 -30.44 -2.06
N ARG A 24 -4.59 -30.94 -0.81
CA ARG A 24 -5.44 -32.03 -0.35
C ARG A 24 -6.80 -31.47 0.06
N ASN A 25 -7.85 -32.28 -0.08
CA ASN A 25 -9.19 -31.92 0.39
C ASN A 25 -9.16 -31.48 1.86
N GLY A 26 -9.85 -30.38 2.18
CA GLY A 26 -9.97 -29.83 3.52
C GLY A 26 -8.70 -29.16 4.06
N HIS A 27 -7.57 -29.14 3.34
CA HIS A 27 -6.34 -28.50 3.81
C HIS A 27 -6.27 -27.04 3.34
N MET A 28 -5.99 -26.13 4.27
CA MET A 28 -5.80 -24.71 3.95
C MET A 28 -4.42 -24.49 3.30
N VAL A 29 -4.37 -23.67 2.26
CA VAL A 29 -3.14 -23.24 1.59
C VAL A 29 -3.10 -21.73 1.45
N ILE A 30 -1.89 -21.17 1.54
CA ILE A 30 -1.62 -19.78 1.15
C ILE A 30 -1.22 -19.78 -0.31
N ILE A 31 -1.98 -19.10 -1.16
CA ILE A 31 -1.70 -19.04 -2.61
C ILE A 31 -1.02 -17.74 -3.04
N GLY A 32 -0.97 -16.76 -2.15
CA GLY A 32 -0.33 -15.49 -2.41
C GLY A 32 -0.65 -14.44 -1.36
N GLY A 33 -0.11 -13.26 -1.56
CA GLY A 33 -0.25 -12.12 -0.66
C GLY A 33 0.54 -10.91 -1.14
N LEU A 34 0.39 -9.80 -0.42
CA LEU A 34 1.15 -8.58 -0.65
C LEU A 34 1.56 -8.02 0.70
N ILE A 35 2.86 -7.77 0.87
CA ILE A 35 3.39 -7.01 2.01
C ILE A 35 3.84 -5.67 1.46
N SER A 36 3.25 -4.59 1.94
CA SER A 36 3.55 -3.22 1.55
C SER A 36 4.00 -2.43 2.77
N ASN A 37 5.20 -1.83 2.68
CA ASN A 37 5.73 -0.91 3.68
C ASN A 37 5.79 0.48 3.05
N ARG A 38 5.16 1.46 3.68
CA ARG A 38 5.24 2.87 3.30
C ARG A 38 5.86 3.65 4.43
N GLU A 39 6.98 4.31 4.15
CA GLU A 39 7.63 5.25 5.07
C GLU A 39 7.39 6.67 4.55
N GLU A 40 6.84 7.53 5.41
CA GLU A 40 6.66 8.95 5.17
C GLU A 40 7.49 9.75 6.17
N PHE A 41 8.34 10.63 5.66
CA PHE A 41 9.10 11.59 6.45
C PHE A 41 8.48 12.97 6.27
N SER A 42 8.08 13.60 7.37
CA SER A 42 7.56 14.96 7.40
C SER A 42 8.50 15.82 8.25
N ASP A 43 9.27 16.66 7.57
CA ASP A 43 10.16 17.62 8.19
C ASP A 43 9.55 19.03 8.08
N SER A 44 9.30 19.66 9.22
CA SER A 44 8.80 21.02 9.38
C SER A 44 9.80 21.83 10.18
N GLN A 45 10.10 23.05 9.74
CA GLN A 45 10.97 23.97 10.46
C GLN A 45 10.51 25.41 10.29
N ILE A 46 10.69 26.23 11.31
CA ILE A 46 10.45 27.67 11.20
C ILE A 46 11.63 28.31 10.47
N PRO A 47 11.41 29.04 9.34
CA PRO A 47 12.47 29.75 8.64
C PRO A 47 13.24 30.71 9.55
N PHE A 48 14.54 30.88 9.34
CA PHE A 48 15.50 31.64 10.17
C PHE A 48 15.80 31.07 11.57
N LEU A 49 14.79 30.60 12.31
CA LEU A 49 14.99 30.05 13.67
C LEU A 49 15.51 28.60 13.64
N GLY A 50 15.13 27.82 12.64
CA GLY A 50 15.59 26.44 12.47
C GLY A 50 17.10 26.31 12.16
N ASP A 51 17.72 27.34 11.59
CA ASP A 51 19.13 27.27 11.18
C ASP A 51 20.11 27.77 12.26
N ILE A 52 19.60 28.22 13.42
CA ILE A 52 20.44 28.70 14.53
C ILE A 52 21.22 27.53 15.13
N PRO A 53 22.57 27.58 15.16
CA PRO A 53 23.38 26.60 15.86
C PRO A 53 22.96 26.53 17.34
N VAL A 54 22.94 25.34 17.94
CA VAL A 54 22.54 25.10 19.34
C VAL A 54 21.03 25.20 19.62
N LEU A 55 20.31 26.20 19.09
CA LEU A 55 18.89 26.42 19.42
C LEU A 55 17.88 25.96 18.35
N GLY A 56 18.31 25.74 17.11
CA GLY A 56 17.43 25.43 15.98
C GLY A 56 16.64 24.13 16.11
N TYR A 57 17.06 23.19 16.96
CA TYR A 57 16.33 21.93 17.20
C TYR A 57 14.97 22.15 17.88
N LEU A 58 14.81 23.20 18.70
CA LEU A 58 13.54 23.55 19.35
C LEU A 58 12.49 24.09 18.36
N PHE A 59 12.93 24.50 17.17
CA PHE A 59 12.10 25.06 16.10
C PHE A 59 12.02 24.14 14.87
N LYS A 60 12.45 22.88 15.02
CA LYS A 60 12.31 21.80 14.04
C LYS A 60 11.36 20.74 14.57
N SER A 61 10.51 20.22 13.69
CA SER A 61 9.65 19.06 13.94
C SER A 61 9.89 18.05 12.85
N ARG A 62 10.31 16.85 13.23
CA ARG A 62 10.47 15.70 12.33
C ARG A 62 9.48 14.64 12.77
N SER A 63 8.61 14.23 11.87
CA SER A 63 7.71 13.09 12.04
C SER A 63 8.08 11.99 11.06
N LYS A 64 8.15 10.76 11.55
CA LYS A 64 8.29 9.56 10.72
C LYS A 64 7.04 8.72 10.89
N THR A 65 6.29 8.52 9.81
CA THR A 65 5.14 7.62 9.77
C THR A 65 5.51 6.36 9.01
N VAL A 66 5.30 5.20 9.62
CA VAL A 66 5.48 3.89 8.96
C VAL A 66 4.13 3.20 8.89
N THR A 67 3.68 2.89 7.67
CA THR A 67 2.46 2.13 7.43
C THR A 67 2.82 0.77 6.83
N LYS A 68 2.47 -0.29 7.55
CA LYS A 68 2.61 -1.67 7.09
C LYS A 68 1.24 -2.22 6.71
N THR A 69 1.13 -2.79 5.52
CA THR A 69 -0.09 -3.44 5.02
C THR A 69 0.24 -4.85 4.58
N GLU A 70 -0.45 -5.83 5.16
CA GLU A 70 -0.29 -7.25 4.83
C GLU A 70 -1.63 -7.77 4.28
N LEU A 71 -1.57 -8.35 3.09
CA LEU A 71 -2.67 -9.06 2.46
C LEU A 71 -2.25 -10.50 2.28
N VAL A 72 -3.11 -11.45 2.68
CA VAL A 72 -2.88 -12.89 2.52
C VAL A 72 -4.11 -13.50 1.87
N ILE A 73 -3.90 -14.35 0.87
CA ILE A 73 -4.96 -15.07 0.16
C ILE A 73 -4.88 -16.54 0.55
N LEU A 74 -5.90 -16.98 1.28
CA LEU A 74 -6.07 -18.34 1.78
C LEU A 74 -7.12 -19.06 0.95
N LEU A 75 -6.87 -20.31 0.60
CA LEU A 75 -7.85 -21.20 -0.02
C LEU A 75 -7.94 -22.51 0.76
N GLN A 76 -9.16 -22.99 0.95
CA GLN A 76 -9.43 -24.32 1.49
C GLN A 76 -10.37 -25.05 0.52
N PRO A 77 -9.89 -26.07 -0.21
CA PRO A 77 -10.73 -26.83 -1.13
C PRO A 77 -11.63 -27.78 -0.34
N VAL A 78 -12.88 -27.94 -0.82
CA VAL A 78 -13.83 -28.92 -0.30
C VAL A 78 -14.35 -29.76 -1.47
N ILE A 79 -14.13 -31.07 -1.42
CA ILE A 79 -14.70 -32.03 -2.37
C ILE A 79 -16.12 -32.36 -1.92
N ILE A 80 -17.10 -32.12 -2.80
CA ILE A 80 -18.49 -32.52 -2.59
C ILE A 80 -18.71 -33.78 -3.43
N SER A 81 -18.93 -34.93 -2.79
CA SER A 81 -19.43 -36.12 -3.47
C SER A 81 -20.95 -36.05 -3.58
N LYS A 82 -21.48 -36.29 -4.77
CA LYS A 82 -22.92 -36.36 -5.05
C LYS A 82 -23.52 -37.66 -4.52
#